data_AF-A0A5M6CTX8-F1
#
_entry.id   AF-A0A5M6CTX8-F1
#
_cell.length_a   1.000
_cell.length_b   1.000
_cell.length_c   1.000
_cell.angle_alpha   90.00
_cell.angle_beta   90.00
_cell.angle_gamma   90.00
#
_symmetry.space_group_name_H-M   'P 1'
#
loop_
_entity.id
_entity.type
_entity.pdbx_description
1 polymer ?
#
loop_
_entity_poly.entity_id
_entity_poly.type
_entity_poly.pdbx_seq_one_letter_code
_entity_poly.pdbx_strand_id
1 'polypeptide(L)'
;MQDLLDYAKKNGITLQHEGNCQFCGAKVSQGVWECLSNINHIAELLDFNNPIYYVTRFLSVDAMALQHCEIHGPWNNHIHLTRLFLIFEKNVAWDYSKTPQLSNIINHYKKNKSEFLTPPPPTKKAD
;
A
#
# COMPACT_ATOMS: atom_id res chain seq x y z
N MET A 1 -3.06 2.60 9.98
CA MET A 1 -2.75 3.54 8.89
C MET A 1 -2.05 4.71 9.54
N GLN A 2 -0.90 5.12 9.02
CA GLN A 2 -0.23 6.33 9.51
C GLN A 2 -1.04 7.55 9.07
N ASP A 3 -1.01 8.62 9.86
CA ASP A 3 -1.59 9.89 9.46
C ASP A 3 -0.74 10.49 8.32
N LEU A 4 -1.37 10.67 7.16
CA LEU A 4 -0.75 11.22 5.96
C LEU A 4 -0.22 12.64 6.20
N LEU A 5 -0.97 13.46 6.93
CA LEU A 5 -0.60 14.85 7.22
C LEU A 5 0.66 14.90 8.08
N ASP A 6 0.74 14.04 9.09
CA ASP A 6 1.92 13.92 9.94
C ASP A 6 3.14 13.42 9.15
N TYR A 7 2.96 12.43 8.27
CA TYR A 7 4.05 11.95 7.43
C TYR A 7 4.55 13.07 6.51
N ALA A 8 3.64 13.78 5.84
CA ALA A 8 3.98 14.88 4.95
C ALA A 8 4.74 15.98 5.68
N LYS A 9 4.25 16.40 6.86
CA LYS A 9 4.90 17.41 7.71
C LYS A 9 6.30 16.99 8.15
N LYS A 10 6.49 15.75 8.61
CA LYS A 10 7.79 15.22 9.04
C LYS A 10 8.82 15.19 7.91
N ASN A 11 8.36 15.03 6.67
CA ASN A 11 9.23 14.93 5.50
C ASN A 11 9.27 16.21 4.65
N GLY A 12 8.70 17.31 5.13
CA GLY A 12 8.70 18.60 4.42
C GLY A 12 7.94 18.60 3.10
N ILE A 13 6.93 17.74 2.97
CA ILE A 13 6.11 17.59 1.76
C ILE A 13 4.86 18.45 1.89
N THR A 14 4.61 19.31 0.90
CA THR A 14 3.35 20.06 0.80
C THR A 14 2.32 19.22 0.05
N LEU A 15 1.25 18.83 0.72
CA LEU A 15 0.11 18.17 0.06
C LEU A 15 -0.69 19.21 -0.73
N GLN A 16 -1.03 18.90 -1.97
CA GLN A 16 -1.83 19.76 -2.83
C GLN A 16 -3.04 19.00 -3.34
N HIS A 17 -4.14 19.72 -3.56
CA HIS A 17 -5.36 19.22 -4.21
C HIS A 17 -5.31 19.37 -5.73
N GLU A 18 -4.11 19.47 -6.29
CA GLU A 18 -3.88 19.64 -7.72
C GLU A 18 -2.59 18.93 -8.16
N GLY A 19 -2.54 18.56 -9.43
CA GLY A 19 -1.37 17.99 -10.09
C GLY A 19 -1.06 16.54 -9.71
N ASN A 20 0.14 16.08 -10.10
CA ASN A 20 0.59 14.72 -9.86
C ASN A 20 0.70 14.41 -8.36
N CYS A 21 0.65 13.13 -8.02
CA CYS A 21 0.84 12.70 -6.64
C CYS A 21 2.22 13.08 -6.11
N GLN A 22 2.25 13.74 -4.95
CA GLN A 22 3.47 14.24 -4.31
C GLN A 22 4.37 13.13 -3.73
N PHE A 23 3.84 11.91 -3.60
CA PHE A 23 4.58 10.74 -3.11
C PHE A 23 5.03 9.84 -4.26
N CYS A 24 4.07 9.19 -4.93
CA CYS A 24 4.37 8.17 -5.93
C CYS A 24 4.56 8.72 -7.36
N GLY A 25 4.31 10.02 -7.58
CA GLY A 25 4.45 10.65 -8.89
C GLY A 25 3.38 10.26 -9.92
N ALA A 26 2.32 9.54 -9.50
CA ALA A 26 1.22 9.18 -10.38
C ALA A 26 0.62 10.41 -11.07
N LYS A 27 0.27 10.27 -12.35
CA LYS A 27 -0.39 11.29 -13.15
C LYS A 27 -1.87 11.35 -12.79
N VAL A 28 -2.17 12.07 -11.73
CA VAL A 28 -3.51 12.34 -11.21
C VAL A 28 -3.78 13.84 -11.26
N SER A 29 -5.04 14.23 -11.08
CA SER A 29 -5.47 15.63 -11.10
C SER A 29 -5.45 16.29 -9.73
N GLN A 30 -5.61 15.54 -8.63
CA GLN A 30 -5.71 16.08 -7.26
C GLN A 30 -4.64 15.56 -6.30
N GLY A 31 -3.43 15.31 -6.78
CA GLY A 31 -2.30 14.86 -5.96
C GLY A 31 -2.58 13.53 -5.25
N VAL A 32 -1.96 13.36 -4.07
CA VAL A 32 -2.17 12.15 -3.25
C VAL A 32 -3.63 11.90 -2.88
N TRP A 33 -4.46 12.93 -2.81
CA TRP A 33 -5.87 12.80 -2.43
C TRP A 33 -6.67 12.00 -3.45
N GLU A 34 -6.35 12.16 -4.74
CA GLU A 34 -6.95 11.34 -5.79
C GLU A 34 -6.48 9.89 -5.69
N CYS A 35 -5.18 9.65 -5.46
CA CYS A 35 -4.66 8.31 -5.23
C CYS A 35 -5.42 7.62 -4.10
N LEU A 36 -5.63 8.32 -2.97
CA LEU A 36 -6.41 7.83 -1.83
C LEU A 36 -7.90 7.63 -2.15
N SER A 37 -8.51 8.54 -2.90
CA SER A 37 -9.91 8.41 -3.31
C SER A 37 -10.12 7.17 -4.19
N ASN A 38 -9.21 6.94 -5.14
CA ASN A 38 -9.24 5.77 -6.03
C ASN A 38 -9.15 4.45 -5.24
N ILE A 39 -8.46 4.43 -4.09
CA ILE A 39 -8.45 3.26 -3.18
C ILE A 39 -9.86 2.90 -2.74
N ASN A 40 -10.57 3.91 -2.22
CA ASN A 40 -11.91 3.72 -1.68
C ASN A 40 -12.89 3.36 -2.79
N HIS A 41 -12.74 3.96 -3.98
CA HIS A 41 -13.60 3.66 -5.11
C HIS A 41 -13.45 2.20 -5.59
N ILE A 42 -12.22 1.67 -5.67
CA ILE A 42 -12.01 0.25 -6.00
C ILE A 42 -12.66 -0.66 -4.95
N ALA A 43 -12.63 -0.24 -3.67
CA ALA A 43 -13.28 -0.97 -2.60
C ALA A 43 -14.81 -0.94 -2.66
N GLU A 44 -15.40 0.12 -3.22
CA GLU A 44 -16.85 0.23 -3.44
C GLU A 44 -17.33 -0.58 -4.65
N LEU A 45 -16.52 -0.67 -5.71
CA LEU A 45 -16.89 -1.37 -6.95
C LEU A 45 -16.92 -2.90 -6.81
N LEU A 46 -16.16 -3.45 -5.86
CA LEU A 46 -16.02 -4.89 -5.67
C LEU A 46 -16.86 -5.33 -4.46
N ASP A 47 -17.84 -6.21 -4.69
CA ASP A 47 -18.58 -6.83 -3.58
C ASP A 47 -17.65 -7.73 -2.77
N PHE A 48 -17.15 -7.20 -1.67
CA PHE A 48 -16.20 -7.87 -0.79
C PHE A 48 -16.77 -9.00 0.04
N ASN A 49 -18.08 -9.27 -0.07
CA ASN A 49 -18.67 -10.49 0.47
C ASN A 49 -18.63 -11.64 -0.54
N ASN A 50 -18.36 -11.36 -1.82
CA ASN A 50 -18.30 -12.37 -2.87
C ASN A 50 -16.88 -12.91 -3.07
N PRO A 51 -16.63 -14.22 -2.85
CA PRO A 51 -15.31 -14.83 -3.00
C PRO A 51 -14.67 -14.66 -4.37
N ILE A 52 -15.45 -14.46 -5.44
CA ILE A 52 -14.92 -14.28 -6.79
C ILE A 52 -14.02 -13.04 -6.91
N TYR A 53 -14.24 -12.02 -6.06
CA TYR A 53 -13.49 -10.78 -6.07
C TYR A 53 -12.33 -10.75 -5.06
N TYR A 54 -12.12 -11.82 -4.28
CA TYR A 54 -11.12 -11.83 -3.21
C TYR A 54 -9.70 -11.64 -3.74
N VAL A 55 -9.32 -12.34 -4.82
CA VAL A 55 -7.99 -12.20 -5.42
C VAL A 55 -7.79 -10.77 -5.93
N THR A 56 -8.74 -10.24 -6.69
CA THR A 56 -8.70 -8.85 -7.18
C THR A 56 -8.55 -7.87 -6.03
N ARG A 57 -9.30 -8.05 -4.94
CA ARG A 57 -9.17 -7.23 -3.74
C ARG A 57 -7.76 -7.28 -3.16
N PHE A 58 -7.20 -8.47 -2.97
CA PHE A 58 -5.87 -8.61 -2.40
C PHE A 58 -4.81 -7.93 -3.25
N LEU A 59 -4.88 -8.12 -4.58
CA LEU A 59 -3.98 -7.51 -5.54
C LEU A 59 -4.08 -5.99 -5.53
N SER A 60 -5.29 -5.44 -5.60
CA SER A 60 -5.51 -3.98 -5.60
C SER A 60 -5.04 -3.34 -4.30
N VAL A 61 -5.39 -3.92 -3.15
CA VAL A 61 -4.98 -3.39 -1.84
C VAL A 61 -3.46 -3.45 -1.66
N ASP A 62 -2.81 -4.55 -2.06
CA ASP A 62 -1.36 -4.66 -1.93
C ASP A 62 -0.61 -3.72 -2.87
N ALA A 63 -1.02 -3.65 -4.14
CA ALA A 63 -0.39 -2.77 -5.11
C ALA A 63 -0.41 -1.32 -4.61
N MET A 64 -1.53 -0.87 -4.07
CA MET A 64 -1.65 0.49 -3.56
C MET A 64 -0.92 0.72 -2.24
N ALA A 65 -0.94 -0.25 -1.32
CA ALA A 65 -0.16 -0.15 -0.09
C ALA A 65 1.35 -0.04 -0.40
N LEU A 66 1.82 -0.69 -1.46
CA LEU A 66 3.20 -0.59 -1.91
C LEU A 66 3.48 0.67 -2.74
N GLN A 67 2.52 1.16 -3.51
CA GLN A 67 2.61 2.44 -4.21
C GLN A 67 2.68 3.62 -3.21
N HIS A 68 2.03 3.47 -2.07
CA HIS A 68 1.96 4.43 -0.97
C HIS A 68 2.49 3.83 0.34
N CYS A 69 3.72 3.31 0.29
CA CYS A 69 4.40 2.69 1.44
C CYS A 69 4.44 3.60 2.67
N GLU A 70 4.40 4.92 2.48
CA GLU A 70 4.41 5.95 3.54
C GLU A 70 3.15 5.95 4.42
N ILE A 71 2.03 5.43 3.91
CA ILE A 71 0.74 5.43 4.60
C ILE A 71 0.59 4.21 5.51
N HIS A 72 1.41 3.19 5.29
CA HIS A 72 1.39 1.94 6.01
C HIS A 72 2.68 1.79 6.84
N GLY A 73 2.58 1.12 7.99
CA GLY A 73 3.78 0.82 8.78
C GLY A 73 4.74 -0.09 7.98
N PRO A 74 6.07 0.03 8.11
CA PRO A 74 7.00 -0.70 7.26
C PRO A 74 6.80 -2.22 7.27
N TRP A 75 6.47 -2.82 8.42
CA TRP A 75 6.17 -4.25 8.51
C TRP A 75 4.84 -4.65 7.86
N ASN A 76 3.90 -3.73 7.72
CA ASN A 76 2.70 -3.97 6.93
C ASN A 76 3.06 -3.99 5.43
N ASN A 77 3.97 -3.12 4.98
CA ASN A 77 4.47 -3.17 3.59
C ASN A 77 5.12 -4.53 3.28
N HIS A 78 5.81 -5.12 4.26
CA HIS A 78 6.35 -6.49 4.11
C HIS A 78 5.24 -7.54 3.94
N ILE A 79 4.11 -7.40 4.64
CA ILE A 79 2.95 -8.29 4.44
C ILE A 79 2.44 -8.17 3.00
N HIS A 80 2.22 -6.94 2.53
CA HIS A 80 1.72 -6.67 1.19
C HIS A 80 2.66 -7.22 0.11
N LEU A 81 3.96 -6.93 0.21
CA LEU A 81 4.97 -7.42 -0.73
C LEU A 81 5.08 -8.95 -0.71
N THR A 82 5.12 -9.55 0.48
CA THR A 82 5.24 -11.01 0.61
C THR A 82 4.01 -11.71 0.05
N ARG A 83 2.81 -11.17 0.27
CA ARG A 83 1.58 -11.72 -0.29
C ARG A 83 1.61 -11.69 -1.82
N LEU A 84 1.98 -10.55 -2.44
CA LEU A 84 2.11 -10.46 -3.90
C LEU A 84 3.15 -11.44 -4.44
N PHE A 85 4.32 -11.56 -3.80
CA PHE A 85 5.35 -12.52 -4.18
C PHE A 85 4.83 -13.96 -4.12
N LEU A 86 4.11 -14.33 -3.05
CA LEU A 86 3.54 -15.66 -2.92
C LEU A 86 2.49 -15.95 -4.01
N ILE A 87 1.67 -14.95 -4.37
CA ILE A 87 0.67 -15.08 -5.43
C ILE A 87 1.35 -15.21 -6.79
N PHE A 88 2.20 -14.27 -7.18
CA PHE A 88 2.75 -14.19 -8.54
C PHE A 88 3.94 -15.14 -8.76
N GLU A 89 4.89 -15.18 -7.84
CA GLU A 89 6.16 -15.92 -8.03
C GLU A 89 6.09 -17.36 -7.51
N LYS A 90 5.16 -17.64 -6.59
CA LYS A 90 4.98 -18.98 -6.00
C LYS A 90 3.64 -19.62 -6.33
N ASN A 91 2.79 -18.96 -7.12
CA ASN A 91 1.47 -19.46 -7.53
C ASN A 91 0.61 -19.94 -6.34
N VAL A 92 0.73 -19.29 -5.18
CA VAL A 92 -0.08 -19.61 -4.01
C VAL A 92 -1.48 -19.06 -4.22
N ALA A 93 -2.47 -19.95 -4.31
CA ALA A 93 -3.88 -19.56 -4.30
C ALA A 93 -4.22 -18.87 -2.97
N TRP A 94 -4.47 -17.57 -3.01
CA TRP A 94 -4.67 -16.76 -1.82
C TRP A 94 -6.14 -16.69 -1.39
N ASP A 95 -6.37 -16.81 -0.08
CA ASP A 95 -7.66 -16.62 0.56
C ASP A 95 -7.47 -15.89 1.90
N TYR A 96 -8.58 -15.53 2.56
CA TYR A 96 -8.53 -14.81 3.83
C TYR A 96 -7.82 -15.55 4.96
N SER A 97 -7.86 -16.88 4.99
CA SER A 97 -7.26 -17.68 6.06
C SER A 97 -5.73 -17.60 6.06
N LYS A 98 -5.11 -17.33 4.91
CA LYS A 98 -3.66 -17.20 4.76
C LYS A 98 -3.11 -15.86 5.27
N THR A 99 -3.93 -14.82 5.30
CA THR A 99 -3.49 -13.49 5.77
C THR A 99 -3.07 -13.49 7.26
N PRO A 100 -3.86 -14.06 8.20
CA PRO A 100 -3.41 -14.25 9.58
C PRO A 100 -2.15 -15.11 9.71
N GLN A 101 -2.02 -16.17 8.89
CA GLN A 101 -0.83 -17.04 8.91
C GLN A 101 0.43 -16.26 8.51
N LEU A 102 0.36 -15.48 7.42
CA LEU A 102 1.46 -14.62 6.98
C LEU A 102 1.80 -13.56 8.04
N SER A 103 0.79 -12.94 8.64
CA SER A 103 0.99 -11.97 9.73
C SER A 103 1.75 -12.59 10.92
N ASN A 104 1.39 -13.81 11.32
CA ASN A 104 2.09 -14.52 12.39
C ASN A 104 3.55 -14.83 12.03
N ILE A 105 3.80 -15.27 10.80
CA ILE A 105 5.16 -15.53 10.31
C ILE A 105 5.99 -14.25 10.31
N ILE A 106 5.46 -13.14 9.79
CA ILE A 106 6.15 -11.85 9.77
C ILE A 106 6.38 -11.31 11.19
N ASN A 107 5.41 -11.47 12.09
CA ASN A 107 5.54 -11.09 13.50
C ASN A 107 6.64 -11.89 14.21
N HIS A 108 6.82 -13.16 13.87
CA HIS A 108 7.94 -13.95 14.37
C HIS A 108 9.26 -13.48 13.77
N TYR A 109 9.31 -13.31 12.44
CA TYR A 109 10.50 -12.86 11.71
C TYR A 109 11.04 -11.51 12.20
N LYS A 110 10.16 -10.54 12.43
CA LYS A 110 10.56 -9.17 12.79
C LYS A 110 11.13 -8.99 14.19
N LYS A 111 11.02 -9.98 15.08
CA LYS A 111 11.51 -9.87 16.48
C LYS A 111 13.00 -9.54 16.55
N ASN A 112 13.77 -10.01 15.58
CA ASN A 112 15.23 -9.86 15.54
C ASN A 112 15.70 -9.21 14.23
N LYS A 113 14.84 -8.43 13.57
CA LYS A 113 15.12 -7.81 12.27
C LYS A 113 14.68 -6.35 12.27
N SER A 114 15.42 -5.53 11.56
CA SER A 114 14.98 -4.19 11.18
C SER A 114 14.24 -4.28 9.85
N GLU A 115 13.27 -3.39 9.69
CA GLU A 115 12.58 -3.22 8.42
C GLU A 115 13.53 -2.58 7.39
N PHE A 116 13.31 -2.85 6.11
CA PHE A 116 14.10 -2.29 5.00
C PHE A 116 13.24 -1.75 3.86
N LEU A 117 11.90 -1.76 4.01
CA LEU A 117 11.00 -1.28 2.97
C LEU A 117 10.68 0.18 3.26
N THR A 118 11.62 1.03 2.88
CA THR A 118 11.45 2.48 2.94
C THR A 118 10.65 2.97 1.72
N PRO A 119 9.72 3.91 1.89
CA PRO A 119 9.07 4.56 0.76
C PRO A 119 10.11 5.17 -0.19
N PRO A 120 9.85 5.22 -1.51
CA PRO A 120 10.70 5.96 -2.43
C PRO A 120 10.77 7.43 -2.00
N PRO A 121 11.87 8.14 -2.32
CA PRO A 121 11.94 9.56 -2.05
C PRO A 121 10.77 10.27 -2.75
N PRO A 122 10.15 11.28 -2.12
CA PRO A 122 9.09 12.05 -2.74
C PRO A 122 9.56 12.61 -4.08
N THR A 123 8.67 12.65 -5.07
CA THR A 123 9.00 13.27 -6.35
C THR A 123 9.39 14.72 -6.11
N LYS A 124 10.64 15.07 -6.45
CA LYS A 124 11.05 16.49 -6.51
C LYS A 124 10.14 17.19 -7.50
N LYS A 125 9.69 18.41 -7.18
CA LYS A 125 9.04 19.28 -8.16
C LYS A 125 9.92 19.27 -9.41
N ALA A 126 9.32 18.93 -10.55
CA ALA A 126 9.94 19.31 -11.82
C ALA A 126 9.92 20.84 -11.82
N ASP A 127 11.10 21.45 -11.86
CA ASP A 127 11.27 22.89 -12.00
C ASP A 127 10.58 23.42 -13.27
#